data_AF-A0AAW7D1X3-F1
#
_entry.id   AF-A0AAW7D1X3-F1
#
_cell.length_a   1.000
_cell.length_b   1.000
_cell.length_c   1.000
_cell.angle_alpha   90.00
_cell.angle_beta   90.00
_cell.angle_gamma   90.00
#
_symmetry.space_group_name_H-M   'P 1'
#
loop_
_entity.id
_entity.type
_entity.pdbx_description
1 polymer ?
#
loop_
_entity_poly.entity_id
_entity_poly.type
_entity_poly.pdbx_seq_one_letter_code
_entity_poly.pdbx_strand_id
1 'polypeptide(L)'
;FTVNNDFLTLVDTEGTTFSVSIDDLGKVIANNDVFVTELVENQEFITKLGDNSNFINQITNNNEFIDNIINKLEHTYGNVNYDVVNNEFYYYDEQNIKQIIDLTEIVKIYETLTSLENVVTKETDENGQEFDLYTLTYKDENGTLHPIDINVLVKGSETLTTLTYDPINHVLKYIDEEGVSSEFNLTDLVGDAESLTKLEFDPNTNSLLFTDENKSIHTIELASINRHPWYDTTTHKVATSNTADIYTKGWVGIGFTEPSGAPGERLRVNGSISAVNSYYADYVFDHYFDGYSSLKYDYDFKSLDAVEDYIKENRHLPGITPIHELAKSDEGYAINISELSIQLLEKTEELYLHIIDQKNELEEKEIKIKQLERSNQELQTQTAQQNQEMVHKIEQLEQLILNLMQKN
;
A
#
# COMPACT_ATOMS: atom_id res chain seq x y z
N PHE A 1 33.43 -18.41 -120.77
CA PHE A 1 33.24 -19.86 -120.98
C PHE A 1 31.78 -20.20 -120.81
N THR A 2 31.27 -21.13 -121.61
CA THR A 2 29.94 -21.71 -121.42
C THR A 2 30.16 -23.16 -120.99
N VAL A 3 29.61 -23.52 -119.83
CA VAL A 3 29.68 -24.90 -119.32
C VAL A 3 28.41 -25.61 -119.77
N ASN A 4 28.56 -26.74 -120.44
CA ASN A 4 27.51 -27.76 -120.55
C ASN A 4 28.07 -29.03 -119.90
N ASN A 5 27.21 -29.89 -119.34
CA ASN A 5 27.57 -30.85 -118.28
C ASN A 5 28.85 -31.70 -118.47
N ASP A 6 29.35 -31.88 -119.70
CA ASP A 6 30.53 -32.71 -119.97
C ASP A 6 31.76 -31.92 -120.48
N PHE A 7 31.61 -30.66 -120.90
CA PHE A 7 32.71 -29.89 -121.53
C PHE A 7 32.71 -28.41 -121.13
N LEU A 8 33.90 -27.90 -120.81
CA LEU A 8 34.17 -26.49 -120.70
C LEU A 8 34.60 -25.96 -122.07
N THR A 9 33.76 -25.11 -122.68
CA THR A 9 34.08 -24.49 -123.97
C THR A 9 34.50 -23.03 -123.78
N LEU A 10 35.70 -22.72 -124.27
CA LEU A 10 36.31 -21.40 -124.29
C LEU A 10 36.27 -20.87 -125.73
N VAL A 11 35.72 -19.68 -125.91
CA VAL A 11 35.75 -18.96 -127.19
C VAL A 11 36.80 -17.87 -127.03
N ASP A 12 37.82 -17.89 -127.88
CA ASP A 12 38.80 -16.80 -127.96
C ASP A 12 38.17 -15.53 -128.57
N THR A 13 38.79 -14.38 -128.33
CA THR A 13 38.56 -13.07 -128.92
C THR A 13 38.46 -13.06 -130.46
N GLU A 14 39.07 -14.02 -131.17
CA GLU A 14 38.91 -14.22 -132.62
C GLU A 14 37.75 -15.15 -133.02
N GLY A 15 36.97 -15.65 -132.04
CA GLY A 15 35.78 -16.48 -132.26
C GLY A 15 36.03 -17.99 -132.35
N THR A 16 37.28 -18.44 -132.20
CA THR A 16 37.65 -19.87 -132.22
C THR A 16 37.26 -20.56 -130.91
N THR A 17 36.56 -21.69 -131.00
CA THR A 17 36.14 -22.51 -129.84
C THR A 17 37.12 -23.63 -129.52
N PHE A 18 37.56 -23.70 -128.27
CA PHE A 18 38.27 -24.83 -127.66
C PHE A 18 37.40 -25.49 -126.58
N SER A 19 37.22 -26.80 -126.64
CA SER A 19 36.46 -27.56 -125.62
C SER A 19 37.38 -28.54 -124.90
N VAL A 20 37.40 -28.50 -123.57
CA VAL A 20 38.10 -29.46 -122.69
C VAL A 20 37.07 -30.24 -121.86
N SER A 21 37.29 -31.56 -121.77
CA SER A 21 36.53 -32.43 -120.86
C SER A 21 36.79 -32.02 -119.41
N ILE A 22 35.74 -31.95 -118.59
CA ILE A 22 35.83 -31.63 -117.17
C ILE A 22 36.74 -32.62 -116.40
N ASP A 23 36.77 -33.90 -116.81
CA ASP A 23 37.57 -34.94 -116.16
C ASP A 23 39.09 -34.72 -116.30
N ASP A 24 39.52 -34.07 -117.39
CA ASP A 24 40.94 -33.81 -117.66
C ASP A 24 41.40 -32.43 -117.16
N LEU A 25 40.48 -31.59 -116.69
CA LEU A 25 40.76 -30.20 -116.29
C LEU A 25 41.82 -30.13 -115.17
N GLY A 26 41.77 -31.04 -114.19
CA GLY A 26 42.73 -31.06 -113.07
C GLY A 26 44.17 -31.32 -113.50
N LYS A 27 44.40 -32.19 -114.50
CA LYS A 27 45.75 -32.45 -115.04
C LYS A 27 46.27 -31.27 -115.87
N VAL A 28 45.38 -30.62 -116.62
CA VAL A 28 45.75 -29.44 -117.42
C VAL A 28 46.11 -28.25 -116.52
N ILE A 29 45.37 -28.06 -115.41
CA ILE A 29 45.67 -27.01 -114.42
C ILE A 29 46.99 -27.29 -113.69
N ALA A 30 47.24 -28.52 -113.27
CA ALA A 30 48.45 -28.88 -112.52
C ALA A 30 49.75 -28.73 -113.32
N ASN A 31 49.70 -28.83 -114.65
CA ASN A 31 50.87 -28.68 -115.54
C ASN A 31 50.99 -27.26 -116.14
N ASN A 32 50.18 -26.30 -115.67
CA ASN A 32 50.32 -24.92 -116.08
C ASN A 32 51.23 -24.18 -115.09
N ASP A 33 52.50 -23.98 -115.46
CA ASP A 33 53.49 -23.34 -114.59
C ASP A 33 53.06 -21.95 -114.10
N VAL A 34 52.30 -21.19 -114.90
CA VAL A 34 51.79 -19.87 -114.50
C VAL A 34 50.77 -20.01 -113.37
N PHE A 35 49.84 -20.97 -113.48
CA PHE A 35 48.86 -21.24 -112.43
C PHE A 35 49.54 -21.72 -111.14
N VAL A 36 50.53 -22.62 -111.24
CA VAL A 36 51.25 -23.13 -110.07
C VAL A 36 52.02 -22.00 -109.37
N THR A 37 52.72 -21.14 -110.11
CA THR A 37 53.49 -20.02 -109.54
C THR A 37 52.58 -19.01 -108.83
N GLU A 38 51.46 -18.62 -109.45
CA GLU A 38 50.49 -17.74 -108.80
C GLU A 38 49.83 -18.39 -107.56
N LEU A 39 49.69 -19.72 -107.54
CA LEU A 39 49.15 -20.44 -106.39
C LEU A 39 50.09 -20.38 -105.17
N VAL A 40 51.41 -20.51 -105.37
CA VAL A 40 52.40 -20.46 -104.28
C VAL A 40 52.63 -19.05 -103.75
N GLU A 41 52.30 -18.02 -104.53
CA GLU A 41 52.39 -16.61 -104.10
C GLU A 41 51.07 -16.08 -103.52
N ASN A 42 49.97 -16.81 -103.68
CA ASN A 42 48.67 -16.44 -103.14
C ASN A 42 48.62 -16.62 -101.61
N GLN A 43 48.70 -15.51 -100.87
CA GLN A 43 48.64 -15.53 -99.41
C GLN A 43 47.39 -16.21 -98.86
N GLU A 44 46.21 -16.05 -99.48
CA GLU A 44 44.99 -16.70 -98.99
C GLU A 44 45.06 -18.22 -99.13
N PHE A 45 45.65 -18.73 -100.22
CA PHE A 45 45.91 -20.14 -100.40
C PHE A 45 46.92 -20.66 -99.38
N ILE A 46 48.04 -19.96 -99.18
CA ILE A 46 49.07 -20.35 -98.20
C ILE A 46 48.50 -20.38 -96.79
N THR A 47 47.71 -19.37 -96.39
CA THR A 47 47.07 -19.34 -95.07
C THR A 47 46.11 -20.51 -94.90
N LYS A 48 45.23 -20.76 -95.88
CA LYS A 48 44.29 -21.89 -95.82
C LYS A 48 44.99 -23.25 -95.85
N LEU A 49 46.12 -23.36 -96.55
CA LEU A 49 46.95 -24.57 -96.58
C LEU A 49 47.66 -24.76 -95.23
N GLY A 50 48.17 -23.68 -94.64
CA GLY A 50 48.76 -23.63 -93.31
C GLY A 50 47.76 -23.98 -92.20
N ASP A 51 46.49 -23.64 -92.36
CA ASP A 51 45.41 -24.00 -91.43
C ASP A 51 44.88 -25.43 -91.64
N ASN A 52 45.29 -26.11 -92.72
CA ASN A 52 44.81 -27.45 -93.04
C ASN A 52 45.52 -28.49 -92.16
N SER A 53 44.79 -29.04 -91.18
CA SER A 53 45.33 -30.02 -90.25
C SER A 53 45.98 -31.25 -90.91
N ASN A 54 45.52 -31.70 -92.09
CA ASN A 54 46.13 -32.83 -92.78
C ASN A 54 47.47 -32.45 -93.41
N PHE A 55 47.58 -31.25 -93.96
CA PHE A 55 48.83 -30.72 -94.50
C PHE A 55 49.85 -30.47 -93.39
N ILE A 56 49.42 -29.82 -92.29
CA ILE A 56 50.26 -29.68 -91.09
C ILE A 56 50.76 -31.05 -90.66
N ASN A 57 49.87 -32.03 -90.47
CA ASN A 57 50.27 -33.38 -90.04
C ASN A 57 51.29 -34.04 -90.99
N GLN A 58 51.22 -33.80 -92.30
CA GLN A 58 52.23 -34.31 -93.22
C GLN A 58 53.59 -33.61 -93.06
N ILE A 59 53.60 -32.29 -92.87
CA ILE A 59 54.85 -31.55 -92.61
C ILE A 59 55.46 -31.96 -91.26
N THR A 60 54.65 -32.03 -90.20
CA THR A 60 55.13 -32.37 -88.85
C THR A 60 55.60 -33.82 -88.72
N ASN A 61 55.23 -34.70 -89.66
CA ASN A 61 55.76 -36.07 -89.73
C ASN A 61 56.86 -36.24 -90.80
N ASN A 62 57.23 -35.16 -91.50
CA ASN A 62 58.34 -35.19 -92.44
C ASN A 62 59.65 -34.91 -91.68
N ASN A 63 60.29 -35.99 -91.23
CA ASN A 63 61.54 -35.92 -90.47
C ASN A 63 62.64 -35.13 -91.21
N GLU A 64 62.72 -35.23 -92.55
CA GLU A 64 63.74 -34.51 -93.33
C GLU A 64 63.54 -32.99 -93.29
N PHE A 65 62.29 -32.53 -93.27
CA PHE A 65 61.97 -31.11 -93.11
C PHE A 65 62.32 -30.60 -91.71
N ILE A 66 61.96 -31.37 -90.67
CA ILE A 66 62.23 -31.02 -89.27
C ILE A 66 63.73 -30.96 -88.99
N ASP A 67 64.49 -31.95 -89.44
CA ASP A 67 65.95 -32.00 -89.24
C ASP A 67 66.65 -30.79 -89.89
N ASN A 68 66.19 -30.36 -91.07
CA ASN A 68 66.73 -29.19 -91.73
C ASN A 68 66.43 -27.88 -90.99
N ILE A 69 65.27 -27.75 -90.35
CA ILE A 69 64.95 -26.57 -89.52
C ILE A 69 65.79 -26.57 -88.25
N ILE A 70 65.90 -27.70 -87.56
CA ILE A 70 66.70 -27.81 -86.33
C ILE A 70 68.16 -27.45 -86.60
N ASN A 71 68.78 -28.04 -87.63
CA ASN A 71 70.17 -27.76 -87.99
C ASN A 71 70.42 -26.28 -88.38
N LYS A 72 69.41 -25.58 -88.91
CA LYS A 72 69.53 -24.14 -89.22
C LYS A 72 69.46 -23.24 -87.99
N LEU A 73 68.85 -23.70 -86.91
CA LEU A 73 68.62 -22.92 -85.69
C LEU A 73 69.62 -23.24 -84.57
N GLU A 74 70.35 -24.34 -84.68
CA GLU A 74 71.39 -24.73 -83.74
C GLU A 74 72.49 -23.64 -83.64
N HIS A 75 72.96 -23.36 -82.42
CA HIS A 75 74.00 -22.38 -82.06
C HIS A 75 73.71 -20.88 -82.22
N THR A 76 72.50 -20.44 -82.62
CA THR A 76 72.23 -19.00 -82.84
C THR A 76 71.46 -18.32 -81.69
N TYR A 77 70.68 -19.05 -80.89
CA TYR A 77 69.89 -18.50 -79.79
C TYR A 77 69.95 -19.42 -78.56
N GLY A 78 70.23 -18.87 -77.36
CA GLY A 78 70.14 -19.61 -76.11
C GLY A 78 68.67 -19.89 -75.75
N ASN A 79 68.30 -21.16 -75.60
CA ASN A 79 66.93 -21.60 -75.35
C ASN A 79 66.69 -21.83 -73.85
N VAL A 80 65.87 -20.97 -73.23
CA VAL A 80 65.31 -21.25 -71.90
C VAL A 80 64.08 -22.12 -72.07
N ASN A 81 64.07 -23.25 -71.38
CA ASN A 81 62.97 -24.21 -71.35
C ASN A 81 62.33 -24.21 -69.96
N TYR A 82 61.06 -24.64 -69.89
CA TYR A 82 60.34 -24.78 -68.63
C TYR A 82 59.99 -26.25 -68.41
N ASP A 83 60.50 -26.81 -67.32
CA ASP A 83 60.18 -28.15 -66.85
C ASP A 83 58.84 -28.10 -66.11
N VAL A 84 57.76 -28.48 -66.78
CA VAL A 84 56.39 -28.42 -66.23
C VAL A 84 56.17 -29.42 -65.09
N VAL A 85 57.02 -30.45 -64.98
CA VAL A 85 56.89 -31.48 -63.93
C VAL A 85 57.51 -30.98 -62.62
N ASN A 86 58.69 -30.39 -62.71
CA ASN A 86 59.41 -29.88 -61.54
C ASN A 86 59.15 -28.38 -61.28
N ASN A 87 58.45 -27.71 -62.20
CA ASN A 87 58.09 -26.30 -62.13
C ASN A 87 59.30 -25.35 -62.22
N GLU A 88 60.34 -25.74 -62.98
CA GLU A 88 61.65 -25.08 -63.02
C GLU A 88 62.01 -24.55 -64.42
N PHE A 89 62.59 -23.35 -64.48
CA PHE A 89 63.23 -22.88 -65.72
C PHE A 89 64.65 -23.43 -65.83
N TYR A 90 65.06 -23.84 -67.03
CA TYR A 90 66.41 -24.35 -67.28
C TYR A 90 66.92 -24.01 -68.68
N TYR A 91 68.23 -24.03 -68.87
CA TYR A 91 68.87 -23.93 -70.18
C TYR A 91 69.99 -24.97 -70.31
N TYR A 92 70.41 -25.29 -71.54
CA TYR A 92 71.60 -26.11 -71.79
C TYR A 92 72.78 -25.19 -72.07
N ASP A 93 73.91 -25.39 -71.40
CA ASP A 93 75.13 -24.64 -71.68
C ASP A 93 75.84 -25.09 -72.97
N GLU A 94 76.96 -24.44 -73.30
CA GLU A 94 77.76 -24.74 -74.50
C GLU A 94 78.32 -26.18 -74.53
N GLN A 95 78.30 -26.88 -73.38
CA GLN A 95 78.71 -28.28 -73.24
C GLN A 95 77.51 -29.22 -73.18
N ASN A 96 76.31 -28.72 -73.45
CA ASN A 96 75.03 -29.43 -73.47
C ASN A 96 74.61 -29.98 -72.10
N ILE A 97 74.99 -29.31 -71.01
CA ILE A 97 74.62 -29.66 -69.62
C ILE A 97 73.44 -28.81 -69.17
N LYS A 98 72.42 -29.43 -68.54
CA LYS A 98 71.22 -28.75 -68.02
C LYS A 98 71.58 -27.90 -66.79
N GLN A 99 71.35 -26.59 -66.87
CA GLN A 99 71.50 -25.61 -65.79
C GLN A 99 70.11 -25.12 -65.37
N ILE A 100 69.80 -25.19 -64.06
CA ILE A 100 68.52 -24.72 -63.49
C ILE A 100 68.64 -23.23 -63.13
N ILE A 101 67.60 -22.47 -63.43
CA ILE A 101 67.48 -21.05 -63.07
C ILE A 101 66.64 -20.95 -61.78
N ASP A 102 67.28 -20.63 -60.65
CA ASP A 102 66.59 -20.36 -59.38
C ASP A 102 66.18 -18.88 -59.29
N LEU A 103 64.87 -18.62 -59.33
CA LEU A 103 64.30 -17.28 -59.19
C LEU A 103 63.91 -16.92 -57.75
N THR A 104 64.03 -17.86 -56.80
CA THR A 104 63.51 -17.73 -55.43
C THR A 104 64.13 -16.55 -54.69
N GLU A 105 65.45 -16.36 -54.80
CA GLU A 105 66.12 -15.24 -54.12
C GLU A 105 65.78 -13.88 -54.73
N ILE A 106 65.55 -13.82 -56.05
CA ILE A 106 65.20 -12.58 -56.76
C ILE A 106 63.76 -12.15 -56.45
N VAL A 107 62.84 -13.10 -56.26
CA VAL A 107 61.44 -12.78 -55.93
C VAL A 107 61.30 -12.36 -54.47
N LYS A 108 62.01 -13.02 -53.54
CA LYS A 108 61.95 -12.70 -52.10
C LYS A 108 62.30 -11.26 -51.75
N ILE A 109 63.22 -10.62 -52.48
CA ILE A 109 63.62 -9.23 -52.22
C ILE A 109 62.54 -8.19 -52.60
N TYR A 110 61.50 -8.59 -53.34
CA TYR A 110 60.40 -7.71 -53.76
C TYR A 110 59.04 -8.12 -53.18
N GLU A 111 58.98 -9.09 -52.27
CA GLU A 111 57.75 -9.42 -51.54
C GLU A 111 57.59 -8.47 -50.34
N THR A 112 56.49 -7.71 -50.33
CA THR A 112 56.16 -6.80 -49.21
C THR A 112 55.43 -7.56 -48.11
N LEU A 113 56.08 -7.76 -46.96
CA LEU A 113 55.50 -8.45 -45.80
C LEU A 113 54.92 -7.44 -44.79
N THR A 114 53.76 -6.84 -45.08
CA THR A 114 53.07 -5.97 -44.11
C THR A 114 52.17 -6.80 -43.20
N SER A 115 52.37 -6.71 -41.88
CA SER A 115 51.52 -7.37 -40.88
C SER A 115 50.96 -6.37 -39.87
N LEU A 116 49.73 -6.63 -39.43
CA LEU A 116 49.04 -5.86 -38.40
C LEU A 116 48.72 -6.80 -37.24
N GLU A 117 49.19 -6.48 -36.04
CA GLU A 117 48.99 -7.30 -34.85
C GLU A 117 48.46 -6.49 -33.67
N ASN A 118 47.66 -7.15 -32.83
CA ASN A 118 47.22 -6.61 -31.56
C ASN A 118 48.31 -6.88 -30.51
N VAL A 119 48.84 -5.82 -29.90
CA VAL A 119 49.87 -5.91 -28.88
C VAL A 119 49.32 -5.33 -27.59
N VAL A 120 49.34 -6.14 -26.52
CA VAL A 120 48.96 -5.72 -25.17
C VAL A 120 50.24 -5.50 -24.38
N THR A 121 50.52 -4.26 -24.00
CA THR A 121 51.61 -3.90 -23.08
C THR A 121 51.04 -3.52 -21.72
N LYS A 122 51.84 -3.60 -20.66
CA LYS A 122 51.46 -3.09 -19.35
C LYS A 122 52.13 -1.75 -19.11
N GLU A 123 51.34 -0.73 -18.83
CA GLU A 123 51.84 0.59 -18.46
C GLU A 123 51.35 0.97 -17.06
N THR A 124 52.04 1.94 -16.45
CA THR A 124 51.73 2.45 -15.12
C THR A 124 51.34 3.91 -15.24
N ASP A 125 50.20 4.29 -14.68
CA ASP A 125 49.77 5.68 -14.67
C ASP A 125 50.60 6.57 -13.72
N GLU A 126 50.35 7.87 -13.73
CA GLU A 126 51.03 8.86 -12.89
C GLU A 126 50.83 8.61 -11.37
N ASN A 127 49.86 7.77 -10.99
CA ASN A 127 49.54 7.40 -9.62
C ASN A 127 50.11 6.02 -9.22
N GLY A 128 50.83 5.34 -10.11
CA GLY A 128 51.45 4.04 -9.83
C GLY A 128 50.54 2.83 -10.07
N GLN A 129 49.37 3.00 -10.71
CA GLN A 129 48.46 1.90 -11.01
C GLN A 129 48.78 1.29 -12.38
N GLU A 130 49.03 -0.04 -12.42
CA GLU A 130 49.25 -0.76 -13.67
C GLU A 130 47.94 -1.05 -14.41
N PHE A 131 47.93 -0.81 -15.72
CA PHE A 131 46.84 -1.16 -16.62
C PHE A 131 47.36 -1.76 -17.93
N ASP A 132 46.54 -2.57 -18.58
CA ASP A 132 46.83 -3.14 -19.88
C ASP A 132 46.54 -2.09 -20.98
N LEU A 133 47.55 -1.71 -21.75
CA LEU A 133 47.46 -0.84 -22.93
C LEU A 133 47.31 -1.70 -24.19
N TYR A 134 46.18 -1.56 -24.87
CA TYR A 134 45.89 -2.26 -26.11
C TYR A 134 46.28 -1.38 -27.30
N THR A 135 47.33 -1.77 -28.01
CA THR A 135 47.87 -1.05 -29.17
C THR A 135 47.76 -1.90 -30.42
N LEU A 136 47.32 -1.29 -31.52
CA LEU A 136 47.40 -1.91 -32.84
C LEU A 136 48.74 -1.54 -33.46
N THR A 137 49.64 -2.50 -33.65
CA THR A 137 50.99 -2.20 -34.16
C THR A 137 51.10 -2.60 -35.62
N TYR A 138 51.40 -1.62 -36.47
CA TYR A 138 51.74 -1.85 -37.87
C TYR A 138 53.24 -2.11 -38.00
N LYS A 139 53.63 -3.18 -38.70
CA LYS A 139 55.03 -3.43 -39.06
C LYS A 139 55.26 -3.07 -40.52
N ASP A 140 56.18 -2.13 -40.76
CA ASP A 140 56.53 -1.71 -42.12
C ASP A 140 57.47 -2.68 -42.84
N GLU A 141 57.70 -2.43 -44.12
CA GLU A 141 58.57 -3.23 -45.00
C GLU A 141 60.03 -3.27 -44.53
N ASN A 142 60.45 -2.31 -43.70
CA ASN A 142 61.79 -2.26 -43.08
C ASN A 142 61.83 -2.97 -41.71
N GLY A 143 60.70 -3.57 -41.29
CA GLY A 143 60.55 -4.25 -40.01
C GLY A 143 60.37 -3.31 -38.81
N THR A 144 60.17 -2.01 -39.04
CA THR A 144 59.93 -1.01 -38.00
C THR A 144 58.50 -1.13 -37.49
N LEU A 145 58.34 -1.11 -36.17
CA LEU A 145 57.03 -1.16 -35.52
C LEU A 145 56.50 0.26 -35.32
N HIS A 146 55.27 0.49 -35.77
CA HIS A 146 54.53 1.73 -35.63
C HIS A 146 53.30 1.46 -34.76
N PRO A 147 53.37 1.73 -33.45
CA PRO A 147 52.24 1.52 -32.55
C PRO A 147 51.16 2.59 -32.80
N ILE A 148 49.92 2.14 -32.93
CA ILE A 148 48.72 3.00 -33.00
C ILE A 148 47.98 2.81 -31.67
N ASP A 149 48.03 3.85 -30.84
CA ASP A 149 47.31 3.87 -29.57
C ASP A 149 45.81 4.08 -29.82
N ILE A 150 45.04 3.02 -29.62
CA ILE A 150 43.59 3.03 -29.79
C ILE A 150 42.94 3.93 -28.73
N ASN A 151 43.50 4.03 -27.51
CA ASN A 151 42.95 4.90 -26.47
C ASN A 151 42.98 6.37 -26.89
N VAL A 152 44.01 6.81 -27.64
CA VAL A 152 44.07 8.19 -28.16
C VAL A 152 43.00 8.42 -29.23
N LEU A 153 42.75 7.45 -30.10
CA LEU A 153 41.69 7.55 -31.11
C LEU A 153 40.28 7.56 -30.49
N VAL A 154 40.06 6.75 -29.46
CA VAL A 154 38.73 6.57 -28.85
C VAL A 154 38.40 7.68 -27.85
N LYS A 155 39.39 8.18 -27.08
CA LYS A 155 39.19 9.33 -26.16
C LYS A 155 38.75 10.61 -26.86
N GLY A 156 39.10 10.80 -28.14
CA GLY A 156 38.63 11.94 -28.94
C GLY A 156 37.20 11.81 -29.47
N SER A 157 36.57 10.64 -29.34
CA SER A 157 35.26 10.33 -29.94
C SER A 157 34.25 9.73 -28.95
N GLU A 158 34.62 9.55 -27.68
CA GLU A 158 33.71 9.14 -26.61
C GLU A 158 32.99 10.36 -26.02
N THR A 159 31.66 10.33 -26.02
CA THR A 159 30.83 11.35 -25.38
C THR A 159 30.76 11.07 -23.88
N LEU A 160 31.61 11.71 -23.07
CA LEU A 160 31.65 11.50 -21.62
C LEU A 160 30.53 12.30 -20.92
N THR A 161 29.27 11.95 -21.18
CA THR A 161 28.14 12.58 -20.49
C THR A 161 27.97 12.00 -19.09
N THR A 162 27.64 12.83 -18.10
CA THR A 162 27.39 12.38 -16.73
C THR A 162 26.04 12.88 -16.22
N LEU A 163 25.34 12.03 -15.46
CA LEU A 163 24.10 12.37 -14.79
C LEU A 163 24.26 12.08 -13.31
N THR A 164 24.21 13.13 -12.48
CA THR A 164 24.43 13.03 -11.03
C THR A 164 23.28 13.67 -10.28
N TYR A 165 22.97 13.15 -9.10
CA TYR A 165 21.95 13.70 -8.21
C TYR A 165 22.61 14.34 -6.99
N ASP A 166 22.31 15.61 -6.74
CA ASP A 166 22.68 16.31 -5.51
C ASP A 166 21.53 16.19 -4.48
N PRO A 167 21.70 15.38 -3.41
CA PRO A 167 20.66 15.16 -2.41
C PRO A 167 20.44 16.35 -1.46
N ILE A 168 21.36 17.32 -1.38
CA ILE A 168 21.25 18.49 -0.50
C ILE A 168 20.43 19.57 -1.18
N ASN A 169 20.73 19.83 -2.45
CA ASN A 169 20.04 20.85 -3.23
C ASN A 169 18.85 20.30 -4.03
N HIS A 170 18.66 18.97 -4.02
CA HIS A 170 17.62 18.26 -4.77
C HIS A 170 17.68 18.54 -6.29
N VAL A 171 18.88 18.61 -6.87
CA VAL A 171 19.08 18.91 -8.30
C VAL A 171 19.66 17.69 -9.02
N LEU A 172 19.08 17.35 -10.17
CA LEU A 172 19.67 16.42 -11.13
C LEU A 172 20.57 17.23 -12.08
N LYS A 173 21.87 16.95 -12.06
CA LYS A 173 22.87 17.66 -12.87
C LYS A 173 23.32 16.77 -14.03
N TYR A 174 23.07 17.23 -15.24
CA TYR A 174 23.56 16.64 -16.48
C TYR A 174 24.76 17.44 -16.98
N ILE A 175 25.87 16.78 -17.29
CA ILE A 175 27.03 17.40 -17.94
C ILE A 175 27.15 16.76 -19.32
N ASP A 176 27.10 17.58 -20.37
CA ASP A 176 27.22 17.14 -21.75
C ASP A 176 28.69 16.90 -22.16
N GLU A 177 28.89 16.51 -23.43
CA GLU A 177 30.20 16.20 -24.01
C GLU A 177 31.13 17.42 -24.12
N GLU A 178 30.59 18.64 -24.08
CA GLU A 178 31.36 19.89 -24.08
C GLU A 178 31.68 20.36 -22.64
N GLY A 179 31.27 19.59 -21.62
CA GLY A 179 31.43 19.93 -20.21
C GLY A 179 30.42 20.97 -19.73
N VAL A 180 29.41 21.28 -20.52
CA VAL A 180 28.36 22.23 -20.15
C VAL A 180 27.38 21.55 -19.19
N SER A 181 27.16 22.20 -18.06
CA SER A 181 26.28 21.71 -17.01
C SER A 181 24.86 22.24 -17.23
N SER A 182 23.91 21.32 -17.34
CA SER A 182 22.47 21.60 -17.24
C SER A 182 21.93 21.07 -15.92
N GLU A 183 21.23 21.93 -15.18
CA GLU A 183 20.66 21.60 -13.87
C GLU A 183 19.13 21.49 -13.99
N PHE A 184 18.59 20.38 -13.48
CA PHE A 184 17.17 20.10 -13.40
C PHE A 184 16.78 20.02 -11.94
N ASN A 185 16.14 21.08 -11.43
CA ASN A 185 15.70 21.10 -10.04
C ASN A 185 14.55 20.10 -9.86
N LEU A 186 14.69 19.10 -8.99
CA LEU A 186 13.63 18.13 -8.76
C LEU A 186 12.40 18.78 -8.15
N THR A 187 12.52 19.88 -7.41
CA THR A 187 11.32 20.63 -6.99
C THR A 187 10.50 21.18 -8.16
N ASP A 188 11.10 21.47 -9.32
CA ASP A 188 10.35 21.85 -10.51
C ASP A 188 9.77 20.62 -11.25
N LEU A 189 10.37 19.44 -11.07
CA LEU A 189 9.98 18.20 -11.75
C LEU A 189 8.92 17.39 -10.97
N VAL A 190 8.99 17.42 -9.64
CA VAL A 190 8.09 16.69 -8.73
C VAL A 190 7.42 17.58 -7.69
N GLY A 191 7.80 18.85 -7.52
CA GLY A 191 7.16 19.72 -6.51
C GLY A 191 5.71 20.06 -6.82
N ASP A 192 5.33 20.13 -8.10
CA ASP A 192 3.91 20.20 -8.50
C ASP A 192 3.17 18.85 -8.28
N ALA A 193 3.90 17.74 -8.12
CA ALA A 193 3.37 16.41 -7.86
C ALA A 193 3.44 16.00 -6.36
N GLU A 194 4.12 16.78 -5.52
CA GLU A 194 4.11 16.57 -4.07
C GLU A 194 2.79 17.09 -3.49
N SER A 195 1.84 16.17 -3.36
CA SER A 195 0.63 16.40 -2.59
C SER A 195 1.00 16.63 -1.13
N LEU A 196 0.77 17.83 -0.60
CA LEU A 196 0.94 18.13 0.83
C LEU A 196 -0.19 17.48 1.66
N THR A 197 -0.34 16.15 1.59
CA THR A 197 -1.31 15.41 2.39
C THR A 197 -0.86 15.42 3.84
N LYS A 198 -1.43 16.34 4.62
CA LYS A 198 -1.07 16.55 6.03
C LYS A 198 -2.27 16.18 6.89
N LEU A 199 -2.08 15.33 7.89
CA LEU A 199 -3.08 15.05 8.91
C LEU A 199 -2.57 15.55 10.25
N GLU A 200 -3.28 16.50 10.85
CA GLU A 200 -2.93 17.09 12.15
C GLU A 200 -4.08 16.97 13.13
N PHE A 201 -3.76 16.77 14.40
CA PHE A 201 -4.72 16.88 15.48
C PHE A 201 -4.80 18.31 15.96
N ASP A 202 -5.99 18.91 15.96
CA ASP A 202 -6.26 20.20 16.59
C ASP A 202 -6.80 19.97 18.01
N PRO A 203 -5.99 20.24 19.05
CA PRO A 203 -6.42 20.06 20.44
C PRO A 203 -7.49 21.04 20.88
N ASN A 204 -7.65 22.19 20.22
CA ASN A 204 -8.66 23.19 20.60
C ASN A 204 -10.05 22.79 20.14
N THR A 205 -10.15 22.18 18.96
CA THR A 205 -11.42 21.73 18.36
C THR A 205 -11.64 20.23 18.49
N ASN A 206 -10.69 19.49 19.11
CA ASN A 206 -10.69 18.04 19.23
C ASN A 206 -11.07 17.36 17.90
N SER A 207 -10.37 17.73 16.83
CA SER A 207 -10.67 17.28 15.46
C SER A 207 -9.38 16.90 14.74
N LEU A 208 -9.49 16.07 13.70
CA LEU A 208 -8.39 15.85 12.77
C LEU A 208 -8.57 16.80 11.57
N LEU A 209 -7.54 17.57 11.28
CA LEU A 209 -7.47 18.45 10.11
C LEU A 209 -6.68 17.73 9.02
N PHE A 210 -7.35 17.39 7.93
CA PHE A 210 -6.74 16.82 6.74
C PHE A 210 -6.55 17.92 5.69
N THR A 211 -5.30 18.24 5.36
CA THR A 211 -4.99 19.15 4.24
C THR A 211 -4.78 18.30 2.99
N ASP A 212 -5.57 18.54 1.95
CA ASP A 212 -5.45 17.86 0.66
C ASP A 212 -4.40 18.49 -0.27
N GLU A 213 -4.20 17.89 -1.43
CA GLU A 213 -3.22 18.32 -2.44
C GLU A 213 -3.51 19.74 -2.99
N ASN A 214 -4.77 20.16 -2.95
CA ASN A 214 -5.21 21.51 -3.34
C ASN A 214 -5.08 22.52 -2.20
N LYS A 215 -4.41 22.15 -1.09
CA LYS A 215 -4.29 22.94 0.14
C LYS A 215 -5.64 23.25 0.80
N SER A 216 -6.68 22.48 0.48
CA SER A 216 -7.97 22.59 1.13
C SER A 216 -7.98 21.78 2.42
N ILE A 217 -8.48 22.39 3.50
CA ILE A 217 -8.55 21.76 4.81
C ILE A 217 -9.93 21.12 4.97
N HIS A 218 -9.93 19.81 5.24
CA HIS A 218 -11.10 19.03 5.59
C HIS A 218 -11.06 18.69 7.09
N THR A 219 -12.14 19.02 7.80
CA THR A 219 -12.25 18.74 9.24
C THR A 219 -12.97 17.43 9.47
N ILE A 220 -12.33 16.51 10.18
CA ILE A 220 -12.94 15.27 10.68
C ILE A 220 -13.18 15.47 12.18
N GLU A 221 -14.44 15.72 12.55
CA GLU A 221 -14.81 15.91 13.95
C GLU A 221 -14.70 14.61 14.75
N LEU A 222 -13.87 14.59 15.81
CA LEU A 222 -13.77 13.45 16.72
C LEU A 222 -14.81 13.51 17.85
N ALA A 223 -15.57 14.59 17.94
CA ALA A 223 -16.62 14.77 18.96
C ALA A 223 -17.68 13.65 18.90
N SER A 224 -17.90 13.03 17.74
CA SER A 224 -18.80 11.87 17.58
C SER A 224 -18.25 10.56 18.15
N ILE A 225 -16.99 10.52 18.61
CA ILE A 225 -16.32 9.30 19.10
C ILE A 225 -16.37 9.20 20.64
N ASN A 226 -16.29 10.32 21.36
CA ASN A 226 -16.49 10.37 22.82
C ASN A 226 -17.99 10.51 23.15
N ARG A 227 -18.75 9.45 22.87
CA ARG A 227 -20.19 9.42 23.14
C ARG A 227 -20.44 9.01 24.59
N HIS A 228 -21.01 9.92 25.37
CA HIS A 228 -21.58 9.58 26.66
C HIS A 228 -22.71 8.55 26.48
N PRO A 229 -22.94 7.64 27.45
CA PRO A 229 -23.97 6.60 27.32
C PRO A 229 -25.41 7.14 27.41
N TRP A 230 -25.59 8.45 27.61
CA TRP A 230 -26.90 9.11 27.70
C TRP A 230 -27.07 10.21 26.65
N TYR A 231 -28.33 10.65 26.50
CA TYR A 231 -28.70 11.79 25.66
C TYR A 231 -28.89 13.02 26.53
N ASP A 232 -28.55 14.19 26.01
CA ASP A 232 -28.84 15.46 26.66
C ASP A 232 -30.35 15.77 26.58
N THR A 233 -30.95 16.19 27.69
CA THR A 233 -32.40 16.44 27.82
C THR A 233 -32.91 17.55 26.92
N THR A 234 -32.08 18.54 26.60
CA THR A 234 -32.47 19.70 25.79
C THR A 234 -32.39 19.37 24.31
N THR A 235 -31.24 18.87 23.87
CA THR A 235 -30.94 18.62 22.45
C THR A 235 -31.46 17.28 21.95
N HIS A 236 -31.76 16.33 22.85
CA HIS A 236 -32.13 14.95 22.53
C HIS A 236 -31.09 14.22 21.66
N LYS A 237 -29.85 14.72 21.64
CA LYS A 237 -28.69 14.10 21.00
C LYS A 237 -27.80 13.49 22.08
N VAL A 238 -26.86 12.65 21.66
CA VAL A 238 -25.89 12.07 22.61
C VAL A 238 -25.17 13.19 23.35
N ALA A 239 -25.09 13.07 24.67
CA ALA A 239 -24.47 14.10 25.50
C ALA A 239 -22.99 14.27 25.13
N THR A 240 -22.54 15.52 25.10
CA THR A 240 -21.15 15.92 24.81
C THR A 240 -20.41 16.37 26.08
N SER A 241 -21.10 16.50 27.21
CA SER A 241 -20.56 16.88 28.52
C SER A 241 -21.07 15.95 29.62
N ASN A 242 -20.25 15.71 30.63
CA ASN A 242 -20.62 14.96 31.84
C ASN A 242 -21.51 15.77 32.81
N THR A 243 -21.67 17.07 32.58
CA THR A 243 -22.58 17.94 33.34
C THR A 243 -23.98 18.02 32.73
N ALA A 244 -24.18 17.42 31.54
CA ALA A 244 -25.49 17.42 30.88
C ALA A 244 -26.45 16.46 31.60
N ASP A 245 -27.71 16.88 31.74
CA ASP A 245 -28.75 16.04 32.32
C ASP A 245 -28.93 14.74 31.53
N ILE A 246 -29.27 13.67 32.25
CA ILE A 246 -29.41 12.32 31.70
C ILE A 246 -30.81 12.13 31.14
N TYR A 247 -30.93 11.96 29.83
CA TYR A 247 -32.12 11.45 29.15
C TYR A 247 -31.88 10.05 28.57
N THR A 248 -32.78 9.12 28.93
CA THR A 248 -32.78 7.74 28.40
C THR A 248 -34.19 7.32 28.01
N LYS A 249 -34.35 6.64 26.87
CA LYS A 249 -35.63 6.08 26.41
C LYS A 249 -35.96 4.70 27.00
N GLY A 250 -35.00 4.07 27.67
CA GLY A 250 -35.09 2.72 28.22
C GLY A 250 -35.11 2.71 29.76
N TRP A 251 -34.80 1.55 30.33
CA TRP A 251 -34.53 1.41 31.76
C TRP A 251 -33.08 1.80 32.08
N VAL A 252 -32.82 2.17 33.34
CA VAL A 252 -31.51 2.53 33.88
C VAL A 252 -31.17 1.57 35.01
N GLY A 253 -30.04 0.87 34.87
CA GLY A 253 -29.48 -0.01 35.89
C GLY A 253 -28.20 0.58 36.48
N ILE A 254 -28.20 0.86 37.78
CA ILE A 254 -26.99 1.19 38.54
C ILE A 254 -26.55 -0.08 39.26
N GLY A 255 -25.48 -0.72 38.77
CA GLY A 255 -25.02 -2.01 39.29
C GLY A 255 -25.85 -3.22 38.84
N PHE A 256 -26.68 -3.07 37.79
CA PHE A 256 -27.44 -4.13 37.12
C PHE A 256 -27.16 -4.13 35.62
N THR A 257 -27.07 -5.31 35.00
CA THR A 257 -26.95 -5.48 33.53
C THR A 257 -28.24 -5.94 32.86
N GLU A 258 -29.20 -6.44 33.63
CA GLU A 258 -30.48 -6.95 33.13
C GLU A 258 -31.66 -6.14 33.68
N PRO A 259 -32.68 -5.86 32.84
CA PRO A 259 -33.91 -5.22 33.29
C PRO A 259 -34.66 -6.09 34.31
N SER A 260 -35.53 -5.47 35.10
CA SER A 260 -36.48 -6.21 35.93
C SER A 260 -37.56 -6.86 35.08
N GLY A 261 -38.07 -8.00 35.55
CA GLY A 261 -39.28 -8.61 34.99
C GLY A 261 -40.56 -7.87 35.36
N ALA A 262 -40.49 -6.88 36.25
CA ALA A 262 -41.64 -6.07 36.64
C ALA A 262 -42.02 -5.08 35.53
N PRO A 263 -43.30 -5.03 35.12
CA PRO A 263 -43.75 -4.05 34.13
C PRO A 263 -43.60 -2.63 34.66
N GLY A 264 -43.03 -1.74 33.85
CA GLY A 264 -42.88 -0.31 34.18
C GLY A 264 -41.67 0.05 35.05
N GLU A 265 -40.84 -0.91 35.47
CA GLU A 265 -39.64 -0.61 36.26
C GLU A 265 -38.54 0.02 35.37
N ARG A 266 -38.36 1.35 35.49
CA ARG A 266 -37.39 2.11 34.69
C ARG A 266 -36.07 2.41 35.37
N LEU A 267 -35.97 2.29 36.70
CA LEU A 267 -34.74 2.57 37.45
C LEU A 267 -34.50 1.48 38.50
N ARG A 268 -33.29 0.89 38.49
CA ARG A 268 -32.84 -0.08 39.49
C ARG A 268 -31.47 0.29 40.02
N VAL A 269 -31.29 0.18 41.32
CA VAL A 269 -30.02 0.50 41.98
C VAL A 269 -29.60 -0.65 42.88
N ASN A 270 -28.42 -1.21 42.62
CA ASN A 270 -27.75 -2.17 43.48
C ASN A 270 -26.76 -1.41 44.37
N GLY A 271 -27.29 -0.81 45.44
CA GLY A 271 -26.53 0.03 46.35
C GLY A 271 -27.42 1.06 47.06
N SER A 272 -26.79 1.91 47.87
CA SER A 272 -27.49 2.99 48.57
C SER A 272 -27.74 4.18 47.66
N ILE A 273 -28.86 4.86 47.87
CA ILE A 273 -29.22 6.12 47.22
C ILE A 273 -29.14 7.23 48.28
N SER A 274 -28.42 8.31 47.98
CA SER A 274 -28.41 9.53 48.80
C SER A 274 -29.10 10.64 48.03
N ALA A 275 -30.15 11.22 48.62
CA ALA A 275 -30.87 12.36 48.07
C ALA A 275 -30.65 13.59 48.96
N VAL A 276 -30.55 14.77 48.36
CA VAL A 276 -30.47 16.03 49.09
C VAL A 276 -31.87 16.62 49.19
N ASN A 277 -32.32 16.85 50.42
CA ASN A 277 -33.60 17.48 50.72
C ASN A 277 -33.38 18.80 51.46
N SER A 278 -34.39 19.67 51.44
CA SER A 278 -34.34 20.99 52.07
C SER A 278 -34.47 20.96 53.59
N TYR A 279 -35.11 19.94 54.17
CA TYR A 279 -35.35 19.81 55.60
C TYR A 279 -35.56 18.35 56.01
N TYR A 280 -35.62 18.12 57.33
CA TYR A 280 -35.90 16.84 57.98
C TYR A 280 -37.02 17.03 59.02
N ALA A 281 -37.74 15.97 59.40
CA ALA A 281 -38.97 16.08 60.17
C ALA A 281 -38.81 16.47 61.65
N ASP A 282 -37.58 16.60 62.16
CA ASP A 282 -37.26 16.90 63.56
C ASP A 282 -37.99 18.14 64.15
N TYR A 283 -38.54 19.02 63.30
CA TYR A 283 -39.41 20.13 63.74
C TYR A 283 -40.64 19.67 64.53
N VAL A 284 -41.08 18.43 64.37
CA VAL A 284 -42.19 17.87 65.15
C VAL A 284 -41.86 17.87 66.64
N PHE A 285 -40.65 17.40 67.00
CA PHE A 285 -40.20 17.35 68.38
C PHE A 285 -39.84 18.74 68.91
N ASP A 286 -39.15 19.57 68.12
CA ASP A 286 -38.87 20.96 68.49
C ASP A 286 -40.15 21.69 68.90
N HIS A 287 -41.20 21.61 68.07
CA HIS A 287 -42.47 22.27 68.36
C HIS A 287 -43.17 21.66 69.58
N TYR A 288 -43.15 20.35 69.74
CA TYR A 288 -43.82 19.70 70.88
C TYR A 288 -43.17 20.04 72.23
N PHE A 289 -41.83 20.05 72.30
CA PHE A 289 -41.11 20.30 73.55
C PHE A 289 -40.82 21.77 73.83
N ASP A 290 -40.46 22.54 72.79
CA ASP A 290 -40.03 23.94 72.92
C ASP A 290 -41.11 24.95 72.48
N GLY A 291 -42.20 24.47 71.88
CA GLY A 291 -43.31 25.30 71.40
C GLY A 291 -43.06 26.03 70.07
N TYR A 292 -41.92 25.77 69.42
CA TYR A 292 -41.52 26.39 68.15
C TYR A 292 -40.45 25.53 67.45
N SER A 293 -40.45 25.50 66.11
CA SER A 293 -39.31 24.99 65.33
C SER A 293 -38.76 26.02 64.35
N SER A 294 -37.43 26.09 64.30
CA SER A 294 -36.71 26.92 63.31
C SER A 294 -36.66 26.32 61.91
N LEU A 295 -36.91 25.02 61.78
CA LEU A 295 -36.92 24.31 60.50
C LEU A 295 -38.25 24.50 59.76
N LYS A 296 -39.36 24.60 60.50
CA LYS A 296 -40.72 24.79 59.96
C LYS A 296 -41.56 25.64 60.91
N TYR A 297 -41.66 26.93 60.61
CA TYR A 297 -42.30 27.94 61.48
C TYR A 297 -43.83 27.88 61.48
N ASP A 298 -44.42 27.28 60.46
CA ASP A 298 -45.86 27.12 60.26
C ASP A 298 -46.36 25.73 60.70
N TYR A 299 -45.48 24.90 61.25
CA TYR A 299 -45.85 23.60 61.80
C TYR A 299 -46.64 23.76 63.10
N ASP A 300 -47.67 22.93 63.25
CA ASP A 300 -48.57 22.92 64.41
C ASP A 300 -48.95 21.47 64.73
N PHE A 301 -48.62 21.03 65.95
CA PHE A 301 -48.95 19.68 66.43
C PHE A 301 -50.44 19.59 66.78
N LYS A 302 -51.20 18.80 66.01
CA LYS A 302 -52.67 18.70 66.13
C LYS A 302 -53.09 17.67 67.15
N SER A 303 -54.19 17.93 67.86
CA SER A 303 -54.83 16.90 68.71
C SER A 303 -55.47 15.79 67.86
N LEU A 304 -55.64 14.60 68.45
CA LEU A 304 -56.30 13.47 67.78
C LEU A 304 -57.73 13.82 67.32
N ASP A 305 -58.47 14.63 68.08
CA ASP A 305 -59.81 15.09 67.69
C ASP A 305 -59.75 15.94 66.40
N ALA A 306 -58.81 16.89 66.33
CA ALA A 306 -58.63 17.73 65.15
C ALA A 306 -58.15 16.92 63.93
N VAL A 307 -57.30 15.92 64.16
CA VAL A 307 -56.86 14.98 63.12
C VAL A 307 -58.04 14.13 62.63
N GLU A 308 -58.88 13.62 63.52
CA GLU A 308 -60.08 12.84 63.18
C GLU A 308 -61.05 13.65 62.31
N ASP A 309 -61.33 14.89 62.72
CA ASP A 309 -62.19 15.81 61.95
C ASP A 309 -61.61 16.11 60.57
N TYR A 310 -60.29 16.32 60.49
CA TYR A 310 -59.61 16.52 59.21
C TYR A 310 -59.73 15.30 58.30
N ILE A 311 -59.53 14.08 58.82
CA ILE A 311 -59.63 12.84 58.03
C ILE A 311 -61.07 12.62 57.56
N LYS A 312 -62.07 12.90 58.40
CA LYS A 312 -63.48 12.78 58.03
C LYS A 312 -63.83 13.67 56.84
N GLU A 313 -63.35 14.91 56.85
CA GLU A 313 -63.60 15.89 55.79
C GLU A 313 -62.77 15.58 54.52
N ASN A 314 -61.45 15.37 54.67
CA ASN A 314 -60.52 15.37 53.54
C ASN A 314 -60.14 13.99 53.02
N ARG A 315 -60.42 12.91 53.78
CA ARG A 315 -60.09 11.51 53.44
C ARG A 315 -58.58 11.22 53.26
N HIS A 316 -57.72 12.04 53.84
CA HIS A 316 -56.29 11.79 54.00
C HIS A 316 -55.79 12.43 55.30
N LEU A 317 -54.54 12.11 55.69
CA LEU A 317 -53.91 12.68 56.87
C LEU A 317 -53.46 14.14 56.64
N PRO A 318 -53.52 15.01 57.66
CA PRO A 318 -52.91 16.33 57.59
C PRO A 318 -51.42 16.23 57.27
N GLY A 319 -50.90 17.09 56.39
CA GLY A 319 -49.48 17.11 56.01
C GLY A 319 -49.05 16.04 55.00
N ILE A 320 -49.95 15.10 54.62
CA ILE A 320 -49.71 14.17 53.50
C ILE A 320 -50.34 14.75 52.23
N THR A 321 -49.58 14.75 51.13
CA THR A 321 -50.05 15.18 49.82
C THR A 321 -51.24 14.31 49.36
N PRO A 322 -52.44 14.88 49.13
CA PRO A 322 -53.58 14.11 48.69
C PRO A 322 -53.43 13.63 47.24
N ILE A 323 -54.08 12.51 46.92
CA ILE A 323 -53.97 11.89 45.59
C ILE A 323 -54.38 12.80 44.42
N HIS A 324 -55.28 13.76 44.66
CA HIS A 324 -55.77 14.67 43.62
C HIS A 324 -54.80 15.83 43.33
N GLU A 325 -53.80 16.06 44.18
CA GLU A 325 -52.71 17.02 43.95
C GLU A 325 -51.50 16.38 43.25
N LEU A 326 -51.44 15.05 43.20
CA LEU A 326 -50.38 14.34 42.50
C LEU A 326 -50.55 14.43 40.98
N ALA A 327 -49.44 14.68 40.29
CA ALA A 327 -49.44 14.65 38.82
C ALA A 327 -49.77 13.23 38.34
N LYS A 328 -50.74 13.12 37.42
CA LYS A 328 -51.21 11.85 36.87
C LYS A 328 -50.73 11.68 35.43
N SER A 329 -50.17 10.52 35.12
CA SER A 329 -49.82 10.06 33.77
C SER A 329 -50.67 8.85 33.37
N ASP A 330 -50.53 8.41 32.12
CA ASP A 330 -51.16 7.17 31.64
C ASP A 330 -50.66 5.92 32.39
N GLU A 331 -49.48 6.00 33.02
CA GLU A 331 -48.85 4.90 33.75
C GLU A 331 -49.14 4.93 35.27
N GLY A 332 -49.57 6.07 35.84
CA GLY A 332 -49.87 6.18 37.27
C GLY A 332 -49.78 7.60 37.84
N TYR A 333 -49.49 7.71 39.14
CA TYR A 333 -49.24 8.99 39.80
C TYR A 333 -47.74 9.21 39.98
N ALA A 334 -47.27 10.41 39.68
CA ALA A 334 -45.91 10.83 39.96
C ALA A 334 -45.80 11.27 41.42
N ILE A 335 -44.86 10.67 42.15
CA ILE A 335 -44.64 10.92 43.56
C ILE A 335 -43.20 11.37 43.74
N ASN A 336 -42.99 12.45 44.49
CA ASN A 336 -41.67 12.81 44.97
C ASN A 336 -41.32 11.92 46.17
N ILE A 337 -40.45 10.93 45.96
CA ILE A 337 -40.03 9.96 47.00
C ILE A 337 -39.38 10.68 48.19
N SER A 338 -38.58 11.71 47.94
CA SER A 338 -37.92 12.50 48.98
C SER A 338 -38.94 13.22 49.86
N GLU A 339 -39.89 13.92 49.26
CA GLU A 339 -40.93 14.64 50.00
C GLU A 339 -41.85 13.68 50.76
N LEU A 340 -42.27 12.58 50.11
CA LEU A 340 -43.09 11.55 50.75
C LEU A 340 -42.36 10.96 51.97
N SER A 341 -41.05 10.72 51.88
CA SER A 341 -40.27 10.23 53.01
C SER A 341 -40.30 11.18 54.20
N ILE A 342 -40.28 12.50 53.97
CA ILE A 342 -40.35 13.50 55.04
C ILE A 342 -41.77 13.55 55.62
N GLN A 343 -42.80 13.57 54.77
CA GLN A 343 -44.20 13.55 55.19
C GLN A 343 -44.54 12.32 56.05
N LEU A 344 -44.03 11.15 55.66
CA LEU A 344 -44.18 9.91 56.43
C LEU A 344 -43.45 9.96 57.77
N LEU A 345 -42.25 10.55 57.81
CA LEU A 345 -41.51 10.72 59.05
C LEU A 345 -42.23 11.70 60.00
N GLU A 346 -42.73 12.83 59.49
CA GLU A 346 -43.57 13.78 60.25
C GLU A 346 -44.72 13.04 60.95
N LYS A 347 -45.49 12.24 60.19
CA LYS A 347 -46.61 11.46 60.78
C LYS A 347 -46.15 10.40 61.77
N THR A 348 -44.99 9.81 61.55
CA THR A 348 -44.43 8.79 62.45
C THR A 348 -44.06 9.42 63.79
N GLU A 349 -43.41 10.59 63.78
CA GLU A 349 -43.05 11.34 64.98
C GLU A 349 -44.29 11.82 65.73
N GLU A 350 -45.29 12.36 65.03
CA GLU A 350 -46.58 12.74 65.63
C GLU A 350 -47.27 11.54 66.30
N LEU A 351 -47.29 10.38 65.64
CA LEU A 351 -47.86 9.16 66.20
C LEU A 351 -47.15 8.75 67.49
N TYR A 352 -45.81 8.83 67.54
CA TYR A 352 -45.05 8.53 68.75
C TYR A 352 -45.37 9.50 69.88
N LEU A 353 -45.52 10.79 69.60
CA LEU A 353 -45.94 11.78 70.59
C LEU A 353 -47.34 11.49 71.15
N HIS A 354 -48.31 11.19 70.27
CA HIS A 354 -49.65 10.78 70.71
C HIS A 354 -49.65 9.50 71.55
N ILE A 355 -48.79 8.53 71.22
CA ILE A 355 -48.64 7.30 72.02
C ILE A 355 -48.04 7.61 73.40
N ILE A 356 -47.07 8.52 73.48
CA ILE A 356 -46.47 8.94 74.75
C ILE A 356 -47.53 9.65 75.60
N ASP A 357 -48.29 10.58 75.03
CA ASP A 357 -49.40 11.27 75.71
C ASP A 357 -50.44 10.26 76.22
N GLN A 358 -50.86 9.32 75.37
CA GLN A 358 -51.82 8.29 75.73
C GLN A 358 -51.30 7.39 76.87
N LYS A 359 -50.01 7.01 76.82
CA LYS A 359 -49.38 6.23 77.88
C LYS A 359 -49.38 7.00 79.20
N ASN A 360 -49.00 8.27 79.19
CA ASN A 360 -48.98 9.10 80.39
C ASN A 360 -50.39 9.25 81.00
N GLU A 361 -51.41 9.46 80.16
CA GLU A 361 -52.80 9.52 80.60
C GLU A 361 -53.27 8.18 81.21
N LEU A 362 -52.87 7.04 80.63
CA LEU A 362 -53.16 5.72 81.18
C LEU A 362 -52.49 5.49 82.53
N GLU A 363 -51.23 5.90 82.70
CA GLU A 363 -50.52 5.81 83.98
C GLU A 363 -51.20 6.67 85.06
N GLU A 364 -51.65 7.89 84.71
CA GLU A 364 -52.40 8.74 85.63
C GLU A 364 -53.74 8.11 86.02
N LYS A 365 -54.49 7.57 85.05
CA LYS A 365 -55.74 6.85 85.30
C LYS A 365 -55.52 5.64 86.19
N GLU A 366 -54.45 4.88 85.99
CA GLU A 366 -54.08 3.72 86.81
C GLU A 366 -53.76 4.12 88.26
N ILE A 367 -53.03 5.23 88.46
CA ILE A 367 -52.77 5.78 89.80
C ILE A 367 -54.09 6.15 90.48
N LYS A 368 -55.01 6.81 89.76
CA LYS A 368 -56.31 7.21 90.28
C LYS A 368 -57.19 6.01 90.62
N ILE A 369 -57.17 4.96 89.80
CA ILE A 369 -57.86 3.69 90.09
C ILE A 369 -57.33 3.08 91.39
N LYS A 370 -56.01 2.96 91.55
CA LYS A 370 -55.40 2.43 92.80
C LYS A 370 -55.77 3.24 94.04
N GLN A 371 -55.85 4.57 93.91
CA GLN A 371 -56.30 5.44 95.01
C GLN A 371 -57.77 5.21 95.37
N LEU A 372 -58.65 5.09 94.37
CA LEU A 372 -60.06 4.80 94.58
C LEU A 372 -60.28 3.40 95.19
N GLU A 373 -59.54 2.40 94.73
CA GLU A 373 -59.58 1.05 95.29
C GLU A 373 -59.17 1.03 96.76
N ARG A 374 -58.08 1.73 97.10
CA ARG A 374 -57.63 1.85 98.49
C ARG A 374 -58.66 2.56 99.37
N SER A 375 -59.22 3.67 98.90
CA SER A 375 -60.27 4.40 99.63
C SER A 375 -61.51 3.53 99.87
N ASN A 376 -61.92 2.73 98.87
CA ASN A 376 -63.01 1.78 99.01
C ASN A 376 -62.70 0.66 100.02
N GLN A 377 -61.48 0.12 100.02
CA GLN A 377 -61.06 -0.88 101.03
C GLN A 377 -61.05 -0.32 102.44
N GLU A 378 -60.56 0.91 102.63
CA GLU A 378 -60.58 1.61 103.92
C GLU A 378 -62.02 1.84 104.41
N LEU A 379 -62.92 2.29 103.53
CA LEU A 379 -64.35 2.46 103.83
C LEU A 379 -65.03 1.13 104.20
N GLN A 380 -64.75 0.05 103.46
CA GLN A 380 -65.27 -1.29 103.78
C GLN A 380 -64.79 -1.77 105.14
N THR A 381 -63.52 -1.55 105.47
CA THR A 381 -62.93 -1.92 106.76
C THR A 381 -63.57 -1.12 107.89
N GLN A 382 -63.72 0.20 107.72
CA GLN A 382 -64.38 1.07 108.69
C GLN A 382 -65.85 0.66 108.91
N THR A 383 -66.56 0.34 107.83
CA THR A 383 -67.95 -0.13 107.90
C THR A 383 -68.04 -1.47 108.65
N ALA A 384 -67.13 -2.41 108.37
CA ALA A 384 -67.07 -3.69 109.07
C ALA A 384 -66.79 -3.51 110.57
N GLN A 385 -65.87 -2.62 110.92
CA GLN A 385 -65.56 -2.29 112.32
C GLN A 385 -66.75 -1.64 113.03
N GLN A 386 -67.41 -0.65 112.41
CA GLN A 386 -68.62 -0.03 112.95
C GLN A 386 -69.74 -1.06 113.15
N ASN A 387 -69.92 -1.99 112.21
CA ASN A 387 -70.89 -3.07 112.34
C ASN A 387 -70.55 -4.00 113.51
N GLN A 388 -69.27 -4.37 113.68
CA GLN A 388 -68.83 -5.17 114.83
C GLN A 388 -69.06 -4.44 116.16
N GLU A 389 -68.72 -3.15 116.24
CA GLU A 389 -68.98 -2.34 117.44
C GLU A 389 -70.48 -2.24 117.74
N MET A 390 -71.32 -2.10 116.72
CA MET A 390 -72.77 -2.07 116.87
C MET A 390 -73.30 -3.42 117.38
N VAL A 391 -72.84 -4.54 116.82
CA VAL A 391 -73.17 -5.88 117.30
C VAL A 391 -72.79 -6.04 118.77
N HIS A 392 -71.57 -5.63 119.16
CA HIS A 392 -71.14 -5.71 120.55
C HIS A 392 -72.01 -4.86 121.49
N LYS A 393 -72.38 -3.64 121.09
CA LYS A 393 -73.31 -2.79 121.87
C LYS A 393 -74.69 -3.42 122.01
N ILE A 394 -75.19 -4.09 120.96
CA ILE A 394 -76.46 -4.83 121.01
C ILE A 394 -76.36 -5.97 122.03
N GLU A 395 -75.30 -6.78 121.98
CA GLU A 395 -75.07 -7.86 122.95
C GLU A 395 -75.02 -7.34 124.40
N GLN A 396 -74.33 -6.23 124.64
CA GLN A 396 -74.28 -5.59 125.96
C GLN A 396 -75.66 -5.13 126.45
N LEU A 397 -76.47 -4.54 125.55
CA LEU A 397 -77.83 -4.13 125.86
C LEU A 397 -78.73 -5.33 126.17
N GLU A 398 -78.61 -6.41 125.39
CA GLU A 398 -79.33 -7.67 125.64
C GLU A 398 -79.00 -8.24 127.03
N GLN A 399 -77.72 -8.26 127.40
CA GLN A 399 -77.28 -8.70 128.74
C GLN A 399 -77.82 -7.78 129.85
N LEU A 400 -77.82 -6.47 129.66
CA LEU A 400 -78.39 -5.53 130.62
C LEU A 400 -79.90 -5.76 130.82
N ILE A 401 -80.65 -5.94 129.72
CA ILE A 401 -82.09 -6.24 129.76
C ILE A 401 -82.33 -7.56 130.48
N LEU A 402 -81.55 -8.60 130.18
CA LEU A 402 -81.66 -9.91 130.84
C LEU A 402 -81.44 -9.79 132.36
N ASN A 403 -80.43 -9.04 132.78
CA ASN A 403 -80.14 -8.77 134.19
C ASN A 403 -81.24 -7.95 134.88
N LEU A 404 -81.88 -7.01 134.19
CA LEU A 404 -83.01 -6.24 134.71
C LEU A 404 -84.27 -7.11 134.85
N MET A 405 -84.53 -8.02 133.91
CA MET A 405 -85.65 -8.97 133.99
C MET A 405 -85.50 -9.98 135.12
N GLN A 406 -84.27 -10.34 135.51
CA GLN A 406 -84.02 -11.27 136.63
C GLN A 406 -84.12 -10.62 138.02
N LYS A 407 -84.12 -9.27 138.11
CA LYS A 407 -84.16 -8.52 139.37
C LYS A 407 -85.56 -8.03 139.79
N ASN A 408 -86.55 -8.14 138.91
CA ASN A 408 -87.97 -7.90 139.18
C ASN A 408 -88.70 -9.24 139.29
#